data_AF-A0A7L7E890-F1
#
_entry.id   AF-A0A7L7E890-F1
#
_cell.length_a   1.000
_cell.length_b   1.000
_cell.length_c   1.000
_cell.angle_alpha   90.00
_cell.angle_beta   90.00
_cell.angle_gamma   90.00
#
_symmetry.space_group_name_H-M   'P 1'
#
loop_
_entity.id
_entity.type
_entity.pdbx_description
1 polymer ?
#
loop_
_entity_poly.entity_id
_entity_poly.type
_entity_poly.pdbx_seq_one_letter_code
_entity_poly.pdbx_strand_id
1 'polypeptide(L)'
;MSNIDKQALRERYSEKPAPKCHICGSVMTIQRASAGGVVYGCTGRIDKDGEGYKFAGGRDFADDHYARSRVTVADESDPDVLALLDELERNQQYIKRRDQENEDIALTVGRLRVELEGKDKLIAELGKQCAEWERKASSNFEECAAMAERIEELEKTTTGQDANINSQQEHVAQSANRHVYHYNAVSNVSGITMSGIAQSPFRIKSQSDLEEFKSALSKVCGFHATAVTSLSYLGREEEE
;
A
#
# COMPACT_ATOMS: atom_id res chain seq x y z
N MET A 1 29.11 46.33 -1.54
CA MET A 1 28.00 47.16 -2.03
C MET A 1 28.13 48.52 -1.36
N SER A 2 28.23 49.59 -2.15
CA SER A 2 28.25 50.97 -1.62
C SER A 2 26.98 51.20 -0.81
N ASN A 3 27.13 51.61 0.46
CA ASN A 3 26.02 51.93 1.34
C ASN A 3 25.46 53.30 0.93
N ILE A 4 24.76 53.32 -0.20
CA ILE A 4 24.13 54.52 -0.72
C ILE A 4 22.93 54.80 0.16
N ASP A 5 22.96 55.95 0.82
CA ASP A 5 21.84 56.45 1.59
C ASP A 5 20.71 56.89 0.65
N LYS A 6 19.73 56.01 0.47
CA LYS A 6 18.55 56.27 -0.37
C LYS A 6 17.72 57.45 0.14
N GLN A 7 17.70 57.69 1.44
CA GLN A 7 16.99 58.81 2.03
C GLN A 7 17.67 60.12 1.66
N ALA A 8 19.00 60.17 1.75
CA ALA A 8 19.77 61.33 1.29
C ALA A 8 19.59 61.59 -0.21
N LEU A 9 19.47 60.55 -1.04
CA LEU A 9 19.15 60.71 -2.46
C LEU A 9 17.74 61.28 -2.67
N ARG A 10 16.73 60.74 -1.97
CA ARG A 10 15.36 61.28 -2.03
C ARG A 10 15.33 62.76 -1.67
N GLU A 11 15.99 63.16 -0.59
CA GLU A 11 16.05 64.56 -0.15
C GLU A 11 16.76 65.45 -1.17
N ARG A 12 17.84 64.96 -1.79
CA ARG A 12 18.60 65.72 -2.80
C ARG A 12 17.80 66.01 -4.06
N TYR A 13 17.07 65.01 -4.55
CA TYR A 13 16.30 65.09 -5.81
C TYR A 13 14.84 65.51 -5.60
N SER A 14 14.41 65.73 -4.36
CA SER A 14 13.10 66.31 -4.05
C SER A 14 13.03 67.78 -4.44
N GLU A 15 11.82 68.26 -4.74
CA GLU A 15 11.57 69.67 -4.98
C GLU A 15 11.96 70.51 -3.75
N LYS A 16 12.84 71.49 -3.97
CA LYS A 16 13.28 72.39 -2.90
C LYS A 16 12.26 73.51 -2.71
N PRO A 17 11.88 73.84 -1.46
CA PRO A 17 10.92 74.91 -1.21
C PRO A 17 11.49 76.27 -1.64
N ALA A 18 10.60 77.19 -2.01
CA ALA A 18 11.00 78.54 -2.39
C ALA A 18 11.78 79.23 -1.23
N PRO A 19 12.94 79.84 -1.52
CA PRO A 19 13.76 80.48 -0.49
C PRO A 19 13.06 81.69 0.10
N LYS A 20 13.45 82.04 1.33
CA LYS A 20 13.01 83.27 1.99
C LYS A 20 13.93 84.43 1.62
N CYS A 21 13.36 85.62 1.51
CA CYS A 21 14.11 86.85 1.27
C CYS A 21 15.04 87.13 2.46
N HIS A 22 16.34 87.32 2.21
CA HIS A 22 17.31 87.64 3.25
C HIS A 22 17.16 89.08 3.80
N ILE A 23 16.39 89.93 3.12
CA ILE A 23 16.15 91.33 3.53
C ILE A 23 14.93 91.44 4.46
N CYS A 24 13.81 90.78 4.15
CA CYS A 24 12.56 90.90 4.92
C CYS A 24 11.94 89.58 5.40
N GLY A 25 12.54 88.43 5.09
CA GLY A 25 12.07 87.11 5.52
C GLY A 25 10.84 86.55 4.79
N SER A 26 10.22 87.31 3.88
CA SER A 26 9.07 86.84 3.08
C SER A 26 9.47 85.74 2.10
N VAL A 27 8.57 84.79 1.83
CA VAL A 27 8.79 83.74 0.82
C VAL A 27 8.90 84.38 -0.56
N MET A 28 9.95 84.02 -1.30
CA MET A 28 10.22 84.59 -2.60
C MET A 28 9.41 83.89 -3.69
N THR A 29 9.17 84.58 -4.80
CA THR A 29 8.45 84.02 -5.96
C THR A 29 9.41 83.78 -7.12
N ILE A 30 9.10 82.80 -7.96
CA ILE A 30 9.88 82.48 -9.15
C ILE A 30 9.74 83.63 -10.17
N GLN A 31 10.86 84.20 -10.58
CA GLN A 31 10.93 85.24 -11.61
C GLN A 31 11.31 84.65 -12.97
N ARG A 32 12.15 83.61 -12.95
CA ARG A 32 12.61 82.89 -14.14
C ARG A 32 13.00 81.47 -13.78
N ALA A 33 12.55 80.50 -14.56
CA ALA A 33 13.06 79.13 -14.52
C ALA A 33 13.78 78.84 -15.83
N SER A 34 15.02 78.36 -15.76
CA SER A 34 15.79 77.93 -16.93
C SER A 34 16.70 76.76 -16.57
N ALA A 35 17.30 76.12 -17.58
CA ALA A 35 18.20 74.97 -17.39
C ALA A 35 19.40 75.24 -16.45
N GLY A 36 19.80 76.49 -16.23
CA GLY A 36 20.87 76.85 -15.29
C GLY A 36 20.40 77.15 -13.85
N GLY A 37 19.11 76.95 -13.54
CA GLY A 37 18.53 77.21 -12.23
C GLY A 37 17.29 78.12 -12.25
N VAL A 38 16.68 78.23 -11.08
CA VAL A 38 15.49 79.03 -10.81
C VAL A 38 15.90 80.32 -10.11
N VAL A 39 15.54 81.46 -10.70
CA VAL A 39 15.74 82.79 -10.11
C VAL A 39 14.52 83.15 -9.29
N TYR A 40 14.74 83.37 -8.00
CA TYR A 40 13.75 83.85 -7.06
C TYR A 40 13.94 85.34 -6.81
N GLY A 41 12.84 86.07 -6.62
CA GLY A 41 12.84 87.50 -6.27
C GLY A 41 11.79 87.82 -5.22
N CYS A 42 12.09 88.79 -4.34
CA CYS A 42 11.10 89.33 -3.41
C CYS A 42 10.42 90.55 -4.04
N THR A 43 9.29 90.31 -4.68
CA THR A 43 8.49 91.33 -5.37
C THR A 43 7.77 92.28 -4.41
N GLY A 44 7.80 92.04 -3.10
CA GLY A 44 7.05 92.84 -2.12
C GLY A 44 5.54 92.72 -2.27
N ARG A 45 5.07 91.74 -3.05
CA ARG A 45 3.65 91.46 -3.28
C ARG A 45 3.01 90.97 -1.99
N ILE A 46 1.89 91.58 -1.63
CA ILE A 46 1.05 91.12 -0.54
C ILE A 46 -0.17 90.50 -1.20
N ASP A 47 -0.20 89.17 -1.30
CA ASP A 47 -1.41 88.47 -1.73
C ASP A 47 -2.48 88.66 -0.65
N LYS A 48 -3.41 89.58 -0.90
CA LYS A 48 -4.69 89.65 -0.20
C LYS A 48 -5.74 89.07 -1.13
N ASP A 49 -6.44 88.05 -0.65
CA ASP A 49 -7.42 87.24 -1.38
C ASP A 49 -8.25 88.07 -2.38
N GLY A 50 -7.91 87.96 -3.67
CA GLY A 50 -8.73 88.47 -4.78
C GLY A 50 -8.66 89.97 -5.11
N GLU A 51 -7.90 90.80 -4.39
CA GLU A 51 -7.87 92.25 -4.64
C GLU A 51 -6.59 92.77 -5.30
N GLY A 52 -6.45 92.54 -6.61
CA GLY A 52 -5.49 93.23 -7.47
C GLY A 52 -4.01 93.15 -7.07
N TYR A 53 -3.13 93.69 -7.91
CA TYR A 53 -1.69 93.70 -7.63
C TYR A 53 -1.36 94.78 -6.59
N LYS A 54 -1.26 94.40 -5.31
CA LYS A 54 -0.86 95.30 -4.22
C LYS A 54 0.55 94.96 -3.71
N PHE A 55 1.37 95.99 -3.59
CA PHE A 55 2.72 95.91 -3.02
C PHE A 55 2.71 96.42 -1.57
N ALA A 56 3.68 95.96 -0.76
CA ALA A 56 3.89 96.52 0.57
C ALA A 56 4.22 98.01 0.50
N GLY A 57 3.96 98.74 1.59
CA GLY A 57 4.16 100.20 1.62
C GLY A 57 5.58 100.59 1.21
N GLY A 58 5.69 101.48 0.22
CA GLY A 58 6.98 101.93 -0.33
C GLY A 58 7.67 100.96 -1.28
N ARG A 59 6.97 99.92 -1.76
CA ARG A 59 7.47 98.94 -2.73
C ARG A 59 6.84 99.15 -4.11
N ASP A 60 7.57 98.79 -5.17
CA ASP A 60 7.06 98.72 -6.55
C ASP A 60 7.59 97.47 -7.29
N PHE A 61 7.18 97.27 -8.54
CA PHE A 61 7.45 96.06 -9.33
C PHE A 61 8.95 95.80 -9.61
N ALA A 62 9.82 96.80 -9.45
CA ALA A 62 11.25 96.67 -9.74
C ALA A 62 12.14 97.53 -8.82
N ASP A 63 11.74 97.65 -7.56
CA ASP A 63 12.45 98.47 -6.58
C ASP A 63 13.83 97.91 -6.19
N ASP A 64 14.60 98.70 -5.42
CA ASP A 64 15.92 98.31 -4.92
C ASP A 64 15.88 96.98 -4.16
N HIS A 65 14.79 96.74 -3.42
CA HIS A 65 14.61 95.50 -2.69
C HIS A 65 14.41 94.31 -3.64
N TYR A 66 13.60 94.45 -4.68
CA TYR A 66 13.47 93.43 -5.72
C TYR A 66 14.85 93.14 -6.35
N ALA A 67 15.58 94.18 -6.76
CA ALA A 67 16.89 94.03 -7.39
C ALA A 67 17.92 93.30 -6.51
N ARG A 68 17.98 93.67 -5.21
CA ARG A 68 18.94 93.13 -4.23
C ARG A 68 18.52 91.81 -3.62
N SER A 69 17.22 91.50 -3.58
CA SER A 69 16.73 90.23 -3.03
C SER A 69 16.96 89.03 -3.94
N ARG A 70 17.21 89.23 -5.24
CA ARG A 70 17.29 88.13 -6.22
C ARG A 70 18.36 87.10 -5.88
N VAL A 71 17.97 85.83 -5.92
CA VAL A 71 18.88 84.68 -5.77
C VAL A 71 18.61 83.67 -6.87
N THR A 72 19.66 83.04 -7.39
CA THR A 72 19.55 81.92 -8.32
C THR A 72 19.84 80.63 -7.56
N VAL A 73 18.89 79.71 -7.56
CA VAL A 73 19.02 78.38 -6.95
C VAL A 73 19.14 77.37 -8.07
N ALA A 74 20.17 76.51 -8.02
CA ALA A 74 20.27 75.40 -8.93
C ALA A 74 19.12 74.42 -8.69
N ASP A 75 18.41 74.07 -9.76
CA ASP A 75 17.41 73.02 -9.73
C ASP A 75 18.13 71.67 -9.85
N GLU A 76 18.13 70.92 -8.76
CA GLU A 76 18.70 69.56 -8.70
C GLU A 76 17.60 68.51 -8.58
N SER A 77 16.33 68.93 -8.62
CA SER A 77 15.20 68.04 -8.46
C SER A 77 15.03 67.20 -9.74
N ASP A 78 14.87 65.89 -9.56
CA ASP A 78 14.73 64.95 -10.68
C ASP A 78 13.65 63.92 -10.35
N PRO A 79 12.45 64.04 -10.93
CA PRO A 79 11.35 63.12 -10.66
C PRO A 79 11.62 61.69 -11.16
N ASP A 80 12.44 61.53 -12.21
CA ASP A 80 12.77 60.20 -12.74
C ASP A 80 13.65 59.44 -11.76
N VAL A 81 14.60 60.12 -11.09
CA VAL A 81 15.41 59.52 -10.03
C VAL A 81 14.55 59.09 -8.85
N LEU A 82 13.56 59.89 -8.44
CA LEU A 82 12.64 59.53 -7.36
C LEU A 82 11.78 58.31 -7.73
N ALA A 83 11.27 58.26 -8.97
CA ALA A 83 10.49 57.12 -9.47
C ALA A 83 11.32 55.83 -9.51
N LEU A 84 12.59 55.91 -9.90
CA LEU A 84 13.53 54.79 -9.87
C LEU A 84 13.82 54.30 -8.45
N LEU A 85 13.90 55.21 -7.46
CA LEU A 85 14.06 54.83 -6.05
C LEU A 85 12.82 54.08 -5.53
N ASP A 86 11.62 54.55 -5.88
CA ASP A 86 10.37 53.87 -5.55
C ASP A 86 10.30 52.46 -6.16
N GLU A 87 10.67 52.34 -7.45
CA GLU A 87 10.71 51.05 -8.14
C GLU A 87 11.73 50.10 -7.50
N LEU A 88 12.92 50.59 -7.18
CA LEU A 88 13.96 49.82 -6.53
C LEU A 88 13.51 49.31 -5.15
N GLU A 89 12.84 50.14 -4.35
CA GLU A 89 12.29 49.73 -3.05
C GLU A 89 11.20 48.66 -3.19
N ARG A 90 10.28 48.80 -4.16
CA ARG A 90 9.28 47.77 -4.47
C ARG A 90 9.92 46.46 -4.89
N ASN A 91 10.92 46.51 -5.77
CA ASN A 91 11.63 45.33 -6.25
C ASN A 91 12.40 44.64 -5.11
N GLN A 92 13.00 45.40 -4.19
CA GLN A 92 13.64 44.83 -3.00
C GLN A 92 12.66 44.14 -2.06
N GLN A 93 11.47 44.71 -1.86
CA GLN A 93 10.41 44.06 -1.08
C GLN A 93 9.89 42.79 -1.75
N TYR A 94 9.77 42.79 -3.08
CA TYR A 94 9.37 41.62 -3.85
C TYR A 94 10.40 40.48 -3.72
N ILE A 95 11.69 40.79 -3.86
CA ILE A 95 12.77 39.81 -3.67
C ILE A 95 12.70 39.19 -2.28
N LYS A 96 12.60 40.01 -1.22
CA LYS A 96 12.48 39.51 0.16
C LYS A 96 11.29 38.56 0.34
N ARG A 97 10.15 38.87 -0.26
CA ARG A 97 8.96 38.00 -0.20
C ARG A 97 9.19 36.67 -0.93
N ARG A 98 9.79 36.74 -2.13
CA ARG A 98 10.13 35.54 -2.92
C ARG A 98 11.16 34.67 -2.19
N ASP A 99 12.13 35.27 -1.52
CA ASP A 99 13.10 34.55 -0.71
C ASP A 99 12.42 33.81 0.45
N GLN A 100 11.50 34.47 1.16
CA GLN A 100 10.71 33.84 2.22
C GLN A 100 9.84 32.70 1.67
N GLU A 101 9.13 32.92 0.57
CA GLU A 101 8.32 31.87 -0.07
C GLU A 101 9.19 30.68 -0.51
N ASN A 102 10.36 30.94 -1.06
CA ASN A 102 11.29 29.89 -1.48
C ASN A 102 11.84 29.11 -0.28
N GLU A 103 12.10 29.77 0.84
CA GLU A 103 12.50 29.12 2.10
C GLU A 103 11.39 28.21 2.64
N ASP A 104 10.14 28.71 2.69
CA ASP A 104 8.98 27.93 3.12
C ASP A 104 8.74 26.71 2.21
N ILE A 105 8.91 26.88 0.89
CA ILE A 105 8.84 25.79 -0.09
C ILE A 105 9.96 24.78 0.18
N ALA A 106 11.20 25.23 0.39
CA ALA A 106 12.34 24.34 0.64
C ALA A 106 12.13 23.50 1.91
N LEU A 107 11.62 24.11 2.99
CA LEU A 107 11.26 23.41 4.22
C LEU A 107 10.16 22.37 4.00
N THR A 108 9.13 22.72 3.22
CA THR A 108 8.01 21.83 2.92
C THR A 108 8.47 20.64 2.07
N VAL A 109 9.24 20.89 1.02
CA VAL A 109 9.82 19.84 0.17
C VAL A 109 10.75 18.93 0.98
N GLY A 110 11.56 19.50 1.89
CA GLY A 110 12.41 18.74 2.80
C GLY A 110 11.62 17.77 3.68
N ARG A 111 10.52 18.24 4.28
CA ARG A 111 9.61 17.40 5.10
C ARG A 111 8.99 16.27 4.29
N LEU A 112 8.44 16.58 3.12
CA LEU A 112 7.80 15.59 2.25
C LEU A 112 8.78 14.52 1.77
N ARG A 113 10.04 14.89 1.50
CA ARG A 113 11.08 13.91 1.13
C ARG A 113 11.34 12.91 2.26
N VAL A 114 11.45 13.38 3.50
CA VAL A 114 11.65 12.50 4.66
C VAL A 114 10.44 11.58 4.87
N GLU A 115 9.22 12.10 4.72
CA GLU A 115 8.00 11.30 4.82
C GLU A 115 7.93 10.21 3.73
N LEU A 116 8.32 10.54 2.49
CA LEU A 116 8.38 9.59 1.38
C LEU A 116 9.41 8.49 1.65
N GLU A 117 10.62 8.85 2.09
CA GLU A 117 11.65 7.87 2.46
C GLU A 117 11.17 6.94 3.59
N GLY A 118 10.39 7.46 4.54
CA GLY A 118 9.76 6.65 5.59
C GLY A 118 8.73 5.66 5.04
N LYS A 119 7.88 6.10 4.12
CA LYS A 119 6.88 5.23 3.46
C LYS A 119 7.53 4.17 2.58
N ASP A 120 8.56 4.52 1.82
CA ASP A 120 9.29 3.57 0.97
C ASP A 120 9.93 2.45 1.80
N LYS A 121 10.52 2.79 2.95
CA LYS A 121 11.04 1.79 3.92
C LYS A 121 9.94 0.88 4.44
N LEU A 122 8.77 1.44 4.79
CA LEU A 122 7.64 0.64 5.27
C LEU A 122 7.12 -0.31 4.18
N ILE A 123 6.98 0.17 2.94
CA ILE A 123 6.56 -0.65 1.81
C ILE A 123 7.56 -1.78 1.56
N ALA A 124 8.86 -1.49 1.60
CA ALA A 124 9.89 -2.52 1.44
C ALA A 124 9.84 -3.57 2.54
N GLU A 125 9.59 -3.17 3.79
CA GLU A 125 9.46 -4.08 4.92
C GLU A 125 8.22 -4.96 4.81
N LEU A 126 7.06 -4.38 4.48
CA LEU A 126 5.85 -5.14 4.22
C LEU A 126 6.01 -6.12 3.04
N GLY A 127 6.72 -5.71 1.99
CA GLY A 127 7.03 -6.58 0.86
C GLY A 127 7.85 -7.80 1.26
N LYS A 128 8.84 -7.64 2.16
CA LYS A 128 9.60 -8.78 2.70
C LYS A 128 8.71 -9.72 3.52
N GLN A 129 7.85 -9.16 4.37
CA GLN A 129 6.93 -9.97 5.18
C GLN A 129 5.97 -10.75 4.29
N CYS A 130 5.37 -10.13 3.26
CA CYS A 130 4.51 -10.84 2.31
C CYS A 130 5.24 -12.02 1.65
N ALA A 131 6.46 -11.81 1.16
CA ALA A 131 7.26 -12.89 0.56
C ALA A 131 7.61 -14.01 1.57
N GLU A 132 7.77 -13.68 2.85
CA GLU A 132 7.95 -14.67 3.92
C GLU A 132 6.68 -15.49 4.17
N TRP A 133 5.53 -14.82 4.30
CA TRP A 133 4.24 -15.47 4.49
C TRP A 133 3.87 -16.36 3.31
N GLU A 134 4.15 -15.93 2.08
CA GLU A 134 3.95 -16.75 0.88
C GLU A 134 4.79 -18.03 0.93
N ARG A 135 6.08 -17.92 1.27
CA ARG A 135 6.96 -19.09 1.40
C ARG A 135 6.46 -20.06 2.47
N LYS A 136 6.03 -19.53 3.62
CA LYS A 136 5.49 -20.34 4.70
C LYS A 136 4.18 -21.03 4.29
N ALA A 137 3.30 -20.32 3.59
CA ALA A 137 2.08 -20.91 3.06
C ALA A 137 2.39 -22.05 2.10
N SER A 138 3.31 -21.87 1.16
CA SER A 138 3.74 -22.92 0.23
C SER A 138 4.31 -24.14 0.95
N SER A 139 5.21 -23.94 1.93
CA SER A 139 5.76 -25.03 2.75
C SER A 139 4.66 -25.80 3.49
N ASN A 140 3.71 -25.10 4.09
CA ASN A 140 2.58 -25.72 4.78
C ASN A 140 1.70 -26.54 3.80
N PHE A 141 1.49 -26.05 2.57
CA PHE A 141 0.74 -26.79 1.56
C PHE A 141 1.47 -28.07 1.12
N GLU A 142 2.79 -28.02 0.95
CA GLU A 142 3.61 -29.21 0.67
C GLU A 142 3.51 -30.24 1.80
N GLU A 143 3.59 -29.79 3.06
CA GLU A 143 3.41 -30.65 4.23
C GLU A 143 2.01 -31.27 4.29
N CYS A 144 0.96 -30.50 3.99
CA CYS A 144 -0.41 -31.02 3.92
C CYS A 144 -0.56 -32.05 2.80
N ALA A 145 0.06 -31.84 1.63
CA ALA A 145 0.03 -32.80 0.54
C ALA A 145 0.72 -34.12 0.92
N ALA A 146 1.91 -34.04 1.53
CA ALA A 146 2.62 -35.23 2.02
C ALA A 146 1.83 -35.98 3.12
N MET A 147 1.15 -35.24 4.00
CA MET A 147 0.29 -35.84 5.03
C MET A 147 -0.91 -36.56 4.40
N ALA A 148 -1.52 -35.98 3.36
CA ALA A 148 -2.65 -36.60 2.66
C ALA A 148 -2.25 -37.93 1.99
N GLU A 149 -1.09 -37.98 1.32
CA GLU A 149 -0.56 -39.22 0.72
C GLU A 149 -0.34 -40.31 1.78
N ARG A 150 0.23 -39.94 2.93
CA ARG A 150 0.43 -40.87 4.05
C ARG A 150 -0.87 -41.38 4.65
N ILE A 151 -1.93 -40.57 4.69
CA ILE A 151 -3.26 -41.01 5.11
C ILE A 151 -3.80 -42.05 4.12
N GLU A 152 -3.69 -41.80 2.81
CA GLU A 152 -4.15 -42.76 1.79
C GLU A 152 -3.41 -44.11 1.88
N GLU A 153 -2.10 -44.08 2.15
CA GLU A 153 -1.32 -45.31 2.37
C GLU A 153 -1.76 -46.06 3.64
N LEU A 154 -2.01 -45.34 4.74
CA LEU A 154 -2.55 -45.92 5.98
C LEU A 154 -3.96 -46.52 5.75
N GLU A 155 -4.81 -45.88 4.96
CA GLU A 155 -6.12 -46.41 4.58
C GLU A 155 -6.01 -47.70 3.74
N LYS A 156 -5.08 -47.76 2.78
CA LYS A 156 -4.81 -48.98 2.00
C LYS A 156 -4.29 -50.13 2.86
N THR A 157 -3.39 -49.83 3.81
CA THR A 157 -2.83 -50.86 4.69
C THR A 157 -3.87 -51.39 5.67
N THR A 158 -4.68 -50.51 6.26
CA THR A 158 -5.77 -50.91 7.19
C THR A 158 -6.84 -51.73 6.50
N THR A 159 -7.31 -51.32 5.31
CA THR A 159 -8.26 -52.12 4.52
C THR A 159 -7.71 -53.49 4.13
N GLY A 160 -6.41 -53.58 3.79
CA GLY A 160 -5.73 -54.85 3.56
C GLY A 160 -5.63 -55.73 4.81
N GLN A 161 -5.35 -55.12 5.97
CA GLN A 161 -5.35 -55.81 7.26
C GLN A 161 -6.75 -56.35 7.62
N ASP A 162 -7.79 -55.55 7.43
CA ASP A 162 -9.18 -55.93 7.68
C ASP A 162 -9.60 -57.11 6.79
N ALA A 163 -9.25 -57.09 5.50
CA ALA A 163 -9.51 -58.19 4.58
C ALA A 163 -8.80 -59.48 4.99
N ASN A 164 -7.54 -59.38 5.45
CA ASN A 164 -6.78 -60.52 5.95
C ASN A 164 -7.38 -61.08 7.24
N ILE A 165 -7.75 -60.22 8.20
CA ILE A 165 -8.44 -60.62 9.43
C ILE A 165 -9.75 -61.32 9.10
N ASN A 166 -10.55 -60.77 8.18
CA ASN A 166 -11.82 -61.38 7.77
C ASN A 166 -11.60 -62.77 7.14
N SER A 167 -10.62 -62.93 6.25
CA SER A 167 -10.25 -64.23 5.66
C SER A 167 -9.80 -65.24 6.72
N GLN A 168 -8.97 -64.81 7.69
CA GLN A 168 -8.57 -65.67 8.81
C GLN A 168 -9.76 -66.07 9.68
N GLN A 169 -10.69 -65.14 9.97
CA GLN A 169 -11.91 -65.43 10.72
C GLN A 169 -12.83 -66.42 9.98
N GLU A 170 -13.01 -66.25 8.66
CA GLU A 170 -13.78 -67.18 7.83
C GLU A 170 -13.15 -68.58 7.83
N HIS A 171 -11.82 -68.69 7.68
CA HIS A 171 -11.14 -69.97 7.71
C HIS A 171 -11.28 -70.67 9.08
N VAL A 172 -11.15 -69.92 10.18
CA VAL A 172 -11.38 -70.44 11.55
C VAL A 172 -12.84 -70.87 11.73
N ALA A 173 -13.80 -70.09 11.24
CA ALA A 173 -15.22 -70.44 11.32
C ALA A 173 -15.58 -71.69 10.49
N GLN A 174 -14.91 -71.90 9.35
CA GLN A 174 -15.08 -73.08 8.50
C GLN A 174 -14.44 -74.33 9.11
N SER A 175 -13.27 -74.21 9.77
CA SER A 175 -12.65 -75.34 10.47
C SER A 175 -13.47 -75.76 11.68
N ALA A 176 -13.98 -74.81 12.46
CA ALA A 176 -14.78 -75.07 13.65
C ALA A 176 -16.17 -75.70 13.37
N ASN A 177 -16.72 -75.51 12.16
CA ASN A 177 -18.07 -75.98 11.79
C ASN A 177 -18.11 -77.28 10.96
N ARG A 178 -17.09 -78.12 11.03
CA ARG A 178 -17.07 -79.40 10.29
C ARG A 178 -17.99 -80.42 10.97
N HIS A 179 -18.95 -80.92 10.20
CA HIS A 179 -19.95 -81.91 10.59
C HIS A 179 -19.45 -83.30 10.16
N VAL A 180 -19.34 -84.22 11.10
CA VAL A 180 -18.80 -85.56 10.87
C VAL A 180 -19.94 -86.52 10.55
N TYR A 181 -19.79 -87.29 9.47
CA TYR A 181 -20.74 -88.32 9.06
C TYR A 181 -20.02 -89.65 8.80
N HIS A 182 -20.62 -90.74 9.24
CA HIS A 182 -20.31 -92.06 8.69
C HIS A 182 -21.23 -92.30 7.49
N TYR A 183 -20.66 -92.67 6.35
CA TYR A 183 -21.43 -92.92 5.15
C TYR A 183 -21.07 -94.27 4.53
N ASN A 184 -22.03 -94.83 3.79
CA ASN A 184 -21.81 -95.93 2.87
C ASN A 184 -22.42 -95.55 1.53
N ALA A 185 -21.65 -95.66 0.46
CA ALA A 185 -22.03 -95.23 -0.86
C ALA A 185 -21.69 -96.30 -1.90
N VAL A 186 -22.47 -96.33 -2.98
CA VAL A 186 -22.34 -97.32 -4.05
C VAL A 186 -22.17 -96.62 -5.40
N SER A 187 -21.28 -97.15 -6.22
CA SER A 187 -21.06 -96.69 -7.59
C SER A 187 -21.71 -97.65 -8.59
N ASN A 188 -22.33 -97.11 -9.63
CA ASN A 188 -22.89 -97.88 -10.75
C ASN A 188 -21.83 -98.57 -11.60
N VAL A 189 -20.57 -98.14 -11.51
CA VAL A 189 -19.46 -98.79 -12.21
C VAL A 189 -18.95 -99.91 -11.31
N SER A 190 -19.17 -101.16 -11.74
CA SER A 190 -18.62 -102.38 -11.12
C SER A 190 -19.14 -102.78 -9.72
N GLY A 191 -20.21 -102.16 -9.21
CA GLY A 191 -20.82 -102.54 -7.92
C GLY A 191 -19.92 -102.28 -6.71
N ILE A 192 -18.94 -101.37 -6.86
CA ILE A 192 -17.99 -101.01 -5.82
C ILE A 192 -18.72 -100.19 -4.74
N THR A 193 -18.60 -100.63 -3.50
CA THR A 193 -19.12 -99.92 -2.32
C THR A 193 -17.99 -99.27 -1.56
N MET A 194 -18.21 -98.06 -1.05
CA MET A 194 -17.24 -97.32 -0.25
C MET A 194 -17.89 -96.85 1.06
N SER A 195 -17.30 -97.24 2.17
CA SER A 195 -17.71 -96.80 3.51
C SER A 195 -16.58 -96.00 4.15
N GLY A 196 -16.91 -94.95 4.88
CA GLY A 196 -15.91 -94.13 5.55
C GLY A 196 -16.50 -93.03 6.42
N ILE A 197 -15.61 -92.28 7.06
CA ILE A 197 -15.94 -91.05 7.77
C ILE A 197 -15.69 -89.88 6.82
N ALA A 198 -16.69 -89.03 6.65
CA ALA A 198 -16.57 -87.79 5.93
C ALA A 198 -16.77 -86.61 6.87
N GLN A 199 -15.94 -85.60 6.69
CA GLN A 199 -16.09 -84.31 7.34
C GLN A 199 -16.66 -83.34 6.32
N SER A 200 -17.88 -82.88 6.57
CA SER A 200 -18.58 -81.94 5.71
C SER A 200 -18.54 -80.53 6.33
N PRO A 201 -18.21 -79.48 5.58
CA PRO A 201 -18.30 -78.10 6.09
C PRO A 201 -19.75 -77.64 6.33
N PHE A 202 -20.75 -78.40 5.87
CA PHE A 202 -22.18 -78.11 6.04
C PHE A 202 -22.96 -79.31 6.60
N ARG A 203 -24.12 -79.02 7.20
CA ARG A 203 -25.03 -80.05 7.69
C ARG A 203 -25.93 -80.56 6.57
N ILE A 204 -25.89 -81.86 6.29
CA ILE A 204 -26.73 -82.50 5.27
C ILE A 204 -28.15 -82.64 5.85
N LYS A 205 -29.10 -81.87 5.31
CA LYS A 205 -30.51 -81.87 5.75
C LYS A 205 -31.48 -82.09 4.58
N SER A 206 -31.03 -81.84 3.35
CA SER A 206 -31.84 -81.90 2.15
C SER A 206 -31.25 -82.86 1.10
N GLN A 207 -32.07 -83.23 0.11
CA GLN A 207 -31.59 -84.00 -1.04
C GLN A 207 -30.54 -83.23 -1.85
N SER A 208 -30.65 -81.90 -1.91
CA SER A 208 -29.66 -81.05 -2.59
C SER A 208 -28.29 -81.15 -1.92
N ASP A 209 -28.27 -81.11 -0.58
CA ASP A 209 -27.05 -81.23 0.22
C ASP A 209 -26.40 -82.61 0.04
N LEU A 210 -27.22 -83.65 -0.17
CA LEU A 210 -26.74 -85.01 -0.41
C LEU A 210 -26.09 -85.15 -1.79
N GLU A 211 -26.63 -84.50 -2.83
CA GLU A 211 -25.99 -84.46 -4.15
C GLU A 211 -24.68 -83.67 -4.13
N GLU A 212 -24.64 -82.57 -3.36
CA GLU A 212 -23.41 -81.82 -3.13
C GLU A 212 -22.35 -82.67 -2.40
N PHE A 213 -22.75 -83.45 -1.41
CA PHE A 213 -21.89 -84.43 -0.74
C PHE A 213 -21.34 -85.50 -1.70
N LYS A 214 -22.17 -86.07 -2.58
CA LYS A 214 -21.72 -87.03 -3.61
C LYS A 214 -20.73 -86.39 -4.59
N SER A 215 -20.99 -85.15 -5.00
CA SER A 215 -20.08 -84.36 -5.83
C SER A 215 -18.73 -84.15 -5.15
N ALA A 216 -18.73 -83.89 -3.84
CA ALA A 216 -17.51 -83.78 -3.05
C ALA A 216 -16.72 -85.10 -2.99
N LEU A 217 -17.39 -86.25 -2.79
CA LEU A 217 -16.73 -87.57 -2.85
C LEU A 217 -16.05 -87.80 -4.21
N SER A 218 -16.71 -87.45 -5.31
CA SER A 218 -16.12 -87.54 -6.65
C SER A 218 -14.87 -86.67 -6.78
N LYS A 219 -14.91 -85.43 -6.30
CA LYS A 219 -13.78 -84.48 -6.39
C LYS A 219 -12.59 -84.85 -5.49
N VAL A 220 -12.86 -85.32 -4.26
CA VAL A 220 -11.83 -85.53 -3.25
C VAL A 220 -11.18 -86.91 -3.37
N CYS A 221 -11.97 -87.97 -3.55
CA CYS A 221 -11.45 -89.34 -3.60
C CYS A 221 -11.69 -90.05 -4.95
N GLY A 222 -12.14 -89.33 -5.98
CA GLY A 222 -12.38 -89.89 -7.32
C GLY A 222 -13.60 -90.82 -7.39
N PHE A 223 -14.35 -90.97 -6.28
CA PHE A 223 -15.45 -91.92 -6.19
C PHE A 223 -16.77 -91.30 -6.63
N HIS A 224 -17.30 -91.80 -7.75
CA HIS A 224 -18.57 -91.33 -8.30
C HIS A 224 -19.73 -92.11 -7.66
N ALA A 225 -20.17 -91.64 -6.49
CA ALA A 225 -21.30 -92.22 -5.78
C ALA A 225 -22.60 -92.04 -6.58
N THR A 226 -23.25 -93.15 -6.96
CA THR A 226 -24.58 -93.10 -7.54
C THR A 226 -25.64 -92.95 -6.45
N ALA A 227 -25.50 -93.70 -5.36
CA ALA A 227 -26.37 -93.60 -4.20
C ALA A 227 -25.57 -93.67 -2.90
N VAL A 228 -26.07 -92.99 -1.88
CA VAL A 228 -25.60 -93.13 -0.50
C VAL A 228 -26.63 -94.02 0.21
N THR A 229 -26.23 -95.24 0.56
CA THR A 229 -27.12 -96.26 1.12
C THR A 229 -27.31 -96.11 2.62
N SER A 230 -26.32 -95.52 3.31
CA SER A 230 -26.45 -95.12 4.71
C SER A 230 -25.70 -93.84 4.97
N LEU A 231 -26.28 -92.93 5.75
CA LEU A 231 -25.65 -91.71 6.20
C LEU A 231 -26.03 -91.47 7.66
N SER A 232 -25.05 -91.58 8.55
CA SER A 232 -25.21 -91.41 9.99
C SER A 232 -24.41 -90.20 10.44
N TYR A 233 -25.08 -89.23 11.07
CA TYR A 233 -24.42 -88.05 11.64
C TYR A 233 -23.74 -88.41 12.97
N LEU A 234 -22.46 -88.08 13.11
CA LEU A 234 -21.62 -88.44 14.26
C LEU A 234 -21.33 -87.26 15.21
N GLY A 235 -21.60 -86.01 14.81
CA GLY A 235 -21.36 -84.82 15.64
C GLY A 235 -20.59 -83.72 14.91
N ARG A 236 -20.07 -82.73 15.64
CA ARG A 236 -19.12 -81.73 15.11
C ARG A 236 -17.69 -82.04 15.56
N GLU A 237 -16.72 -81.65 14.74
CA GLU A 237 -15.30 -81.93 14.99
C GLU A 237 -14.75 -81.26 16.27
N GLU A 238 -15.37 -80.18 16.76
CA GLU A 238 -14.96 -79.44 17.98
C GLU A 238 -15.97 -79.57 19.15
N GLU A 239 -16.91 -80.53 19.13
CA GLU A 239 -17.75 -80.83 20.30
C GLU A 239 -16.99 -81.78 21.27
N GLU A 240 -16.07 -81.22 22.07
CA GLU A 240 -15.72 -81.71 23.42
C GLU A 240 -16.17 -80.70 24.49
#